data_AF-A0A2P4YLK4-F1
#
_entry.id   AF-A0A2P4YLK4-F1
#
_cell.length_a   1.000
_cell.length_b   1.000
_cell.length_c   1.000
_cell.angle_alpha   90.00
_cell.angle_beta   90.00
_cell.angle_gamma   90.00
#
_symmetry.space_group_name_H-M   'P 1'
#
loop_
_entity.id
_entity.type
_entity.pdbx_description
1 polymer ?
#
loop_
_entity_poly.entity_id
_entity_poly.type
_entity_poly.pdbx_seq_one_letter_code
_entity_poly.pdbx_strand_id
1 'polypeptide(L)'
;MRMSSGWEDAQEELLMLEREKEDILNNLFQTVDMPAVLDLHARIASFSSEIKAVASVKKQADRVEELYRKALHLLRVALAAVVAPNYSGSIREFAVSSYPLAVEAGHLIEQACHVIQPEARRKYESFASELTHVRPPKFPQPVSDFARRSRTHYDPHSALSIEGMRNLHAAENVLILMQRLVIQKLEGIEKWQAKLTKDQEAAENAHAQMETRLQEQVAVLARSVSV
;
A
#
# COMPACT_ATOMS: atom_id res chain seq x y z
N MET A 1 -3.38 19.16 -58.61
CA MET A 1 -3.91 19.11 -57.23
C MET A 1 -5.44 19.02 -57.26
N ARG A 2 -6.02 17.82 -57.28
CA ARG A 2 -7.48 17.55 -57.09
C ARG A 2 -7.68 16.05 -56.78
N MET A 3 -7.06 15.56 -55.71
CA MET A 3 -7.25 14.19 -55.20
C MET A 3 -7.62 14.19 -53.69
N SER A 4 -7.89 15.37 -53.12
CA SER A 4 -8.05 15.54 -51.66
C SER A 4 -9.49 15.39 -51.17
N SER A 5 -10.52 15.71 -51.96
CA SER A 5 -11.90 15.79 -51.43
C SER A 5 -12.55 14.42 -51.23
N GLY A 6 -12.30 13.45 -52.10
CA GLY A 6 -12.96 12.14 -52.00
C GLY A 6 -12.49 11.27 -50.83
N TRP A 7 -11.32 11.56 -50.24
CA TRP A 7 -10.82 10.87 -49.06
C TRP A 7 -11.41 11.43 -47.77
N GLU A 8 -11.61 12.75 -47.70
CA GLU A 8 -12.27 13.41 -46.58
C GLU A 8 -13.76 13.01 -46.53
N ASP A 9 -14.45 13.00 -47.68
CA ASP A 9 -15.85 12.56 -47.78
C ASP A 9 -16.03 11.09 -47.35
N ALA A 10 -15.13 10.19 -47.78
CA ALA A 10 -15.17 8.77 -47.41
C ALA A 10 -14.87 8.52 -45.92
N GLN A 11 -14.05 9.37 -45.30
CA GLN A 11 -13.70 9.27 -43.89
C GLN A 11 -14.84 9.78 -42.99
N GLU A 12 -15.55 10.81 -43.45
CA GLU A 12 -16.76 11.33 -42.81
C GLU A 12 -17.93 10.34 -42.91
N GLU A 13 -18.09 9.70 -44.06
CA GLU A 13 -19.08 8.63 -44.29
C GLU A 13 -18.79 7.40 -43.42
N LEU A 14 -17.52 7.01 -43.26
CA LEU A 14 -17.11 5.94 -42.34
C LEU A 14 -17.46 6.26 -40.88
N LEU A 15 -17.21 7.48 -40.42
CA LEU A 15 -17.55 7.92 -39.07
C LEU A 15 -19.07 7.94 -38.82
N MET A 16 -19.84 8.34 -39.83
CA MET A 16 -21.31 8.30 -39.80
C MET A 16 -21.83 6.86 -39.71
N LEU A 17 -21.26 5.95 -40.51
CA LEU A 17 -21.61 4.52 -40.48
C LEU A 17 -21.19 3.83 -39.18
N GLU A 18 -20.06 4.23 -38.58
CA GLU A 18 -19.65 3.73 -37.26
C GLU A 18 -20.61 4.19 -36.15
N ARG A 19 -21.08 5.45 -36.22
CA ARG A 19 -22.09 5.97 -35.29
C ARG A 19 -23.46 5.29 -35.50
N GLU A 20 -23.91 5.13 -36.74
CA GLU A 20 -25.16 4.41 -37.02
C GLU A 20 -25.08 2.95 -36.56
N LYS A 21 -23.94 2.29 -36.74
CA LYS A 21 -23.71 0.95 -36.21
C LYS A 21 -23.78 0.94 -34.67
N GLU A 22 -23.17 1.89 -33.99
CA GLU A 22 -23.25 2.01 -32.52
C GLU A 22 -24.69 2.25 -32.05
N ASP A 23 -25.43 3.12 -32.74
CA ASP A 23 -26.84 3.41 -32.42
C ASP A 23 -27.76 2.21 -32.70
N ILE A 24 -27.55 1.49 -33.80
CA ILE A 24 -28.29 0.26 -34.11
C ILE A 24 -27.98 -0.82 -33.07
N LEU A 25 -26.72 -1.00 -32.69
CA LEU A 25 -26.34 -1.96 -31.65
C LEU A 25 -26.98 -1.57 -30.31
N ASN A 26 -26.92 -0.31 -29.90
CA ASN A 26 -27.57 0.18 -28.69
C ASN A 26 -29.08 -0.03 -28.72
N ASN A 27 -29.74 0.28 -29.84
CA ASN A 27 -31.18 0.06 -29.99
C ASN A 27 -31.53 -1.43 -29.98
N LEU A 28 -30.71 -2.31 -30.56
CA LEU A 28 -30.90 -3.76 -30.54
C LEU A 28 -30.73 -4.32 -29.12
N PHE A 29 -29.74 -3.84 -28.37
CA PHE A 29 -29.57 -4.19 -26.95
C PHE A 29 -30.71 -3.65 -26.06
N GLN A 30 -31.38 -2.57 -26.45
CA GLN A 30 -32.55 -2.03 -25.74
C GLN A 30 -33.88 -2.72 -26.13
N THR A 31 -33.97 -3.27 -27.35
CA THR A 31 -35.21 -3.88 -27.88
C THR A 31 -35.27 -5.39 -27.69
N VAL A 32 -34.14 -6.07 -27.59
CA VAL A 32 -34.11 -7.49 -27.23
C VAL A 32 -34.02 -7.58 -25.70
N ASP A 33 -35.11 -8.01 -25.06
CA ASP A 33 -35.16 -8.31 -23.62
C ASP A 33 -34.20 -9.47 -23.31
N MET A 34 -32.91 -9.15 -23.14
CA MET A 34 -31.85 -10.09 -22.79
C MET A 34 -31.30 -9.75 -21.40
N PRO A 35 -32.05 -10.06 -20.32
CA PRO A 35 -31.58 -9.96 -18.94
C PRO A 35 -30.19 -10.58 -18.74
N ALA A 36 -29.86 -11.64 -19.49
CA ALA A 36 -28.57 -12.30 -19.47
C ALA A 36 -27.38 -11.41 -19.91
N VAL A 37 -27.58 -10.55 -20.92
CA VAL A 37 -26.52 -9.65 -21.42
C VAL A 37 -26.34 -8.47 -20.46
N LEU A 38 -27.43 -7.92 -19.92
CA LEU A 38 -27.37 -6.87 -18.90
C LEU A 38 -26.73 -7.39 -17.60
N ASP A 39 -27.05 -8.62 -17.18
CA ASP A 39 -26.41 -9.29 -16.05
C ASP A 39 -24.89 -9.49 -16.28
N LEU A 40 -24.48 -9.86 -17.50
CA LEU A 40 -23.07 -9.99 -17.85
C LEU A 40 -22.33 -8.65 -17.76
N HIS A 41 -22.91 -7.57 -18.30
CA HIS A 41 -22.33 -6.22 -18.18
C HIS A 41 -22.21 -5.79 -16.71
N ALA A 42 -23.23 -6.05 -15.88
CA ALA A 42 -23.18 -5.75 -14.45
C ALA A 42 -22.07 -6.54 -13.73
N ARG A 43 -21.89 -7.82 -14.07
CA ARG A 43 -20.81 -8.66 -13.53
C ARG A 43 -19.42 -8.19 -13.99
N ILE A 44 -19.26 -7.82 -15.26
CA ILE A 44 -18.01 -7.25 -15.78
C ILE A 44 -17.67 -5.97 -15.01
N ALA A 45 -18.62 -5.03 -14.90
CA ALA A 45 -18.43 -3.80 -14.16
C ALA A 45 -18.06 -4.03 -12.69
N SER A 46 -18.65 -5.06 -12.06
CA SER A 46 -18.30 -5.48 -10.70
C SER A 46 -16.84 -5.96 -10.62
N PHE A 47 -16.37 -6.81 -11.54
CA PHE A 47 -14.98 -7.25 -11.57
C PHE A 47 -14.01 -6.10 -11.91
N SER A 48 -14.37 -5.18 -12.81
CA SER A 48 -13.52 -4.00 -13.08
C SER A 48 -13.39 -3.12 -11.83
N SER A 49 -14.47 -2.98 -11.05
CA SER A 49 -14.45 -2.28 -9.76
C SER A 49 -13.56 -3.00 -8.74
N GLU A 50 -13.64 -4.33 -8.68
CA GLU A 50 -12.79 -5.13 -7.80
C GLU A 50 -11.31 -5.02 -8.13
N ILE A 51 -10.94 -5.09 -9.41
CA ILE A 51 -9.56 -4.87 -9.91
C ILE A 51 -9.02 -3.51 -9.41
N LYS A 52 -9.83 -2.44 -9.56
CA LYS A 52 -9.45 -1.10 -9.08
C LYS A 52 -9.33 -1.05 -7.56
N ALA A 53 -10.22 -1.72 -6.84
CA ALA A 53 -10.18 -1.78 -5.38
C ALA A 53 -8.92 -2.52 -4.88
N VAL A 54 -8.58 -3.67 -5.45
CA VAL A 54 -7.37 -4.43 -5.10
C VAL A 54 -6.11 -3.63 -5.43
N ALA A 55 -6.05 -2.99 -6.60
CA ALA A 55 -4.93 -2.11 -6.95
C ALA A 55 -4.76 -0.93 -5.98
N SER A 56 -5.86 -0.35 -5.48
CA SER A 56 -5.81 0.71 -4.45
C SER A 56 -5.24 0.18 -3.13
N VAL A 57 -5.67 -1.00 -2.68
CA VAL A 57 -5.15 -1.62 -1.46
C VAL A 57 -3.68 -2.02 -1.61
N LYS A 58 -3.27 -2.48 -2.80
CA LYS A 58 -1.86 -2.78 -3.10
C LYS A 58 -0.96 -1.55 -2.92
N LYS A 59 -1.37 -0.39 -3.43
CA LYS A 59 -0.64 0.88 -3.20
C LYS A 59 -0.51 1.24 -1.71
N GLN A 60 -1.54 0.94 -0.92
CA GLN A 60 -1.48 1.15 0.54
C GLN A 60 -0.47 0.19 1.20
N ALA A 61 -0.49 -1.09 0.83
CA ALA A 61 0.45 -2.10 1.33
C ALA A 61 1.91 -1.74 0.97
N ASP A 62 2.16 -1.32 -0.27
CA ASP A 62 3.49 -0.90 -0.74
C ASP A 62 3.98 0.33 0.04
N ARG A 63 3.10 1.29 0.32
CA ARG A 63 3.44 2.47 1.12
C ARG A 63 3.74 2.12 2.58
N VAL A 64 2.99 1.20 3.17
CA VAL A 64 3.25 0.68 4.51
C VAL A 64 4.61 -0.02 4.54
N GLU A 65 4.91 -0.85 3.54
CA GLU A 65 6.21 -1.52 3.40
C GLU A 65 7.37 -0.52 3.35
N GLU A 66 7.24 0.54 2.54
CA GLU A 66 8.26 1.58 2.40
C GLU A 66 8.58 2.23 3.77
N LEU A 67 7.56 2.54 4.57
CA LEU A 67 7.73 3.12 5.91
C LEU A 67 8.45 2.16 6.86
N TYR A 68 8.06 0.88 6.88
CA TYR A 68 8.71 -0.13 7.72
C TYR A 68 10.15 -0.43 7.28
N ARG A 69 10.44 -0.43 5.97
CA ARG A 69 11.82 -0.58 5.46
C ARG A 69 12.71 0.60 5.85
N LYS A 70 12.18 1.82 5.79
CA LYS A 70 12.90 3.02 6.30
C LYS A 70 13.15 2.94 7.80
N ALA A 71 12.14 2.56 8.59
CA ALA A 71 12.29 2.35 10.03
C ALA A 71 13.36 1.29 10.33
N LEU A 72 13.35 0.16 9.60
CA LEU A 72 14.36 -0.89 9.76
C LEU A 72 15.77 -0.39 9.47
N HIS A 73 15.94 0.42 8.42
CA HIS A 73 17.23 1.01 8.09
C HIS A 73 17.75 1.91 9.21
N LEU A 74 16.92 2.82 9.72
CA LEU A 74 17.27 3.69 10.85
C LEU A 74 17.68 2.89 12.09
N LEU A 75 16.92 1.83 12.41
CA LEU A 75 17.21 0.96 13.56
C LEU A 75 18.50 0.16 13.36
N ARG A 76 18.81 -0.29 12.14
CA ARG A 76 20.08 -0.95 11.82
C ARG A 76 21.27 0.00 12.03
N VAL A 77 21.14 1.25 11.59
CA VAL A 77 22.18 2.28 11.82
C VAL A 77 22.32 2.57 13.31
N ALA A 78 21.21 2.73 14.03
CA ALA A 78 21.21 2.99 15.47
C ALA A 78 21.86 1.85 16.27
N LEU A 79 21.54 0.59 15.92
CA LEU A 79 22.13 -0.59 16.54
C LEU A 79 23.60 -0.75 16.19
N ALA A 80 23.98 -0.51 14.93
CA ALA A 80 25.38 -0.55 14.50
C ALA A 80 26.25 0.42 15.32
N ALA A 81 25.73 1.61 15.65
CA ALA A 81 26.41 2.56 16.52
C ALA A 81 26.58 2.07 17.96
N VAL A 82 25.60 1.35 18.52
CA VAL A 82 25.66 0.81 19.90
C VAL A 82 26.58 -0.41 20.00
N VAL A 83 26.65 -1.25 18.96
CA VAL A 83 27.53 -2.44 18.97
C VAL A 83 28.94 -2.16 18.43
N ALA A 84 29.22 -0.92 18.03
CA ALA A 84 30.51 -0.56 17.46
C ALA A 84 31.63 -0.69 18.50
N PRO A 85 32.84 -1.13 18.11
CA PRO A 85 33.96 -1.28 19.06
C PRO A 85 34.36 0.01 19.78
N ASN A 86 34.05 1.17 19.20
CA ASN A 86 34.35 2.49 19.73
C ASN A 86 33.18 3.11 20.52
N TYR A 87 32.07 2.38 20.69
CA TYR A 87 30.96 2.85 21.48
C TYR A 87 31.37 2.94 22.95
N SER A 88 31.27 4.13 23.54
CA SER A 88 31.69 4.40 24.92
C SER A 88 30.72 3.86 25.96
N GLY A 89 29.52 3.43 25.55
CA GLY A 89 28.45 3.07 26.50
C GLY A 89 27.95 4.26 27.31
N SER A 90 28.16 5.50 26.85
CA SER A 90 27.70 6.68 27.57
C SER A 90 26.28 7.08 27.17
N ILE A 91 25.50 7.53 28.14
CA ILE A 91 24.15 8.07 27.90
C ILE A 91 24.16 9.26 26.95
N ARG A 92 25.24 10.06 26.96
CA ARG A 92 25.42 11.19 26.05
C ARG A 92 25.60 10.73 24.62
N GLU A 93 26.46 9.75 24.37
CA GLU A 93 26.66 9.20 23.03
C GLU A 93 25.35 8.61 22.49
N PHE A 94 24.68 7.78 23.30
CA PHE A 94 23.38 7.20 22.93
C PHE A 94 22.32 8.25 22.58
N ALA A 95 22.19 9.29 23.40
CA ALA A 95 21.21 10.35 23.21
C ALA A 95 21.45 11.19 21.95
N VAL A 96 22.71 11.29 21.49
CA VAL A 96 23.10 12.07 20.31
C VAL A 96 23.03 11.23 19.03
N SER A 97 23.38 9.94 19.09
CA SER A 97 23.46 9.09 17.90
C SER A 97 22.21 8.20 17.70
N SER A 98 22.01 7.22 18.58
CA SER A 98 21.05 6.13 18.36
C SER A 98 19.62 6.50 18.75
N TYR A 99 19.45 7.31 19.80
CA TYR A 99 18.11 7.70 20.28
C TYR A 99 17.29 8.45 19.23
N PRO A 100 17.81 9.49 18.52
CA PRO A 100 17.02 10.21 17.51
C PRO A 100 16.58 9.31 16.34
N LEU A 101 17.45 8.40 15.89
CA LEU A 101 17.14 7.46 14.80
C LEU A 101 16.01 6.51 15.19
N ALA A 102 16.01 6.03 16.43
CA ALA A 102 14.98 5.14 16.93
C ALA A 102 13.64 5.85 17.17
N VAL A 103 13.68 7.11 17.62
CA VAL A 103 12.49 7.96 17.72
C VAL A 103 11.88 8.17 16.33
N GLU A 104 12.68 8.48 15.32
CA GLU A 104 12.20 8.63 13.93
C GLU A 104 11.61 7.31 13.40
N ALA A 105 12.27 6.18 13.66
CA ALA A 105 11.73 4.87 13.33
C ALA A 105 10.36 4.61 14.00
N GLY A 106 10.20 5.01 15.26
CA GLY A 106 8.91 4.97 15.97
C GLY A 106 7.81 5.76 15.27
N HIS A 107 8.10 6.98 14.83
CA HIS A 107 7.14 7.81 14.08
C HIS A 107 6.73 7.17 12.76
N LEU A 108 7.66 6.55 12.02
CA LEU A 108 7.35 5.84 10.79
C LEU A 108 6.41 4.65 11.02
N ILE A 109 6.60 3.91 12.12
CA ILE A 109 5.72 2.79 12.52
C ILE A 109 4.31 3.32 12.84
N GLU A 110 4.21 4.41 13.59
CA GLU A 110 2.92 5.03 13.90
C GLU A 110 2.23 5.57 12.64
N GLN A 111 2.99 6.22 11.75
CA GLN A 111 2.49 6.71 10.46
C GLN A 111 1.91 5.58 9.60
N ALA A 112 2.57 4.42 9.58
CA ALA A 112 2.10 3.26 8.82
C ALA A 112 0.69 2.79 9.24
N CYS A 113 0.33 2.94 10.51
CA CYS A 113 -1.00 2.61 11.02
C CYS A 113 -2.12 3.46 10.39
N HIS A 114 -1.80 4.66 9.91
CA HIS A 114 -2.74 5.60 9.32
C HIS A 114 -2.89 5.46 7.80
N VAL A 115 -2.01 4.70 7.14
CA VAL A 115 -2.07 4.49 5.68
C VAL A 115 -3.22 3.57 5.29
N ILE A 116 -3.54 2.58 6.13
CA ILE A 116 -4.55 1.56 5.82
C ILE A 116 -5.96 2.13 6.01
N GLN A 117 -6.69 2.27 4.90
CA GLN A 117 -8.06 2.77 4.86
C GLN A 117 -9.08 1.78 5.44
N PRO A 118 -10.23 2.23 5.98
CA PRO A 118 -11.25 1.36 6.56
C PRO A 118 -11.73 0.22 5.65
N GLU A 119 -11.86 0.48 4.35
CA GLU A 119 -12.31 -0.49 3.35
C GLU A 119 -11.31 -1.63 3.19
N ALA A 120 -10.01 -1.30 3.15
CA ALA A 120 -8.93 -2.28 3.14
C ALA A 120 -8.94 -3.14 4.41
N ARG A 121 -9.22 -2.53 5.57
CA ARG A 121 -9.33 -3.25 6.86
C ARG A 121 -10.48 -4.25 6.86
N ARG A 122 -11.63 -3.89 6.26
CA ARG A 122 -12.78 -4.80 6.16
C ARG A 122 -12.50 -5.99 5.24
N LYS A 123 -11.86 -5.74 4.09
CA LYS A 123 -11.58 -6.80 3.11
C LYS A 123 -10.43 -7.73 3.52
N TYR A 124 -9.42 -7.19 4.20
CA TYR A 124 -8.19 -7.91 4.58
C TYR A 124 -7.96 -7.88 6.10
N GLU A 125 -9.00 -8.17 6.90
CA GLU A 125 -8.98 -8.01 8.36
C GLU A 125 -7.82 -8.73 9.05
N SER A 126 -7.50 -9.96 8.61
CA SER A 126 -6.40 -10.75 9.18
C SER A 126 -5.04 -10.07 9.05
N PHE A 127 -4.78 -9.38 7.94
CA PHE A 127 -3.52 -8.66 7.71
C PHE A 127 -3.56 -7.25 8.28
N ALA A 128 -4.69 -6.56 8.12
CA ALA A 128 -4.84 -5.19 8.56
C ALA A 128 -4.79 -5.07 10.09
N SER A 129 -5.41 -6.01 10.82
CA SER A 129 -5.40 -6.03 12.29
C SER A 129 -3.98 -6.07 12.86
N GLU A 130 -3.06 -6.78 12.21
CA GLU A 130 -1.66 -6.85 12.63
C GLU A 130 -0.88 -5.53 12.42
N LEU A 131 -1.32 -4.70 11.48
CA LEU A 131 -0.65 -3.45 11.10
C LEU A 131 -1.34 -2.21 11.66
N THR A 132 -2.58 -2.35 12.13
CA THR A 132 -3.31 -1.29 12.83
C THR A 132 -3.02 -1.31 14.33
N HIS A 133 -2.90 -0.13 14.94
CA HIS A 133 -2.69 0.02 16.39
C HIS A 133 -1.35 -0.53 16.93
N VAL A 134 -0.34 -0.64 16.06
CA VAL A 134 1.02 -1.00 16.49
C VAL A 134 1.55 0.08 17.43
N ARG A 135 2.00 -0.33 18.62
CA ARG A 135 2.62 0.55 19.60
C ARG A 135 4.12 0.24 19.67
N PRO A 136 4.99 1.16 19.21
CA PRO A 136 6.42 1.00 19.38
C PRO A 136 6.79 0.87 20.86
N PRO A 137 7.81 0.06 21.22
CA PRO A 137 8.34 0.03 22.58
C PRO A 137 8.78 1.44 23.01
N LYS A 138 8.43 1.83 24.23
CA LYS A 138 8.77 3.15 24.76
C LYS A 138 10.13 3.15 25.43
N PHE A 139 10.88 4.22 25.24
CA PHE A 139 12.11 4.46 25.98
C PHE A 139 11.83 4.72 27.46
N PRO A 140 12.76 4.34 28.36
CA PRO A 140 12.70 4.75 29.76
C PRO A 140 12.64 6.27 29.87
N GLN A 141 11.72 6.77 30.71
CA GLN A 141 11.49 8.21 30.88
C GLN A 141 12.79 9.00 31.20
N PRO A 142 13.71 8.53 32.08
CA PRO A 142 14.96 9.26 32.34
C PRO A 142 15.85 9.43 31.11
N VAL A 143 15.85 8.46 30.20
CA VAL A 143 16.63 8.52 28.95
C VAL A 143 16.01 9.52 27.98
N SER A 144 14.68 9.51 27.86
CA SER A 144 13.95 10.48 27.04
C SER A 144 14.09 11.92 27.57
N ASP A 145 14.03 12.10 28.89
CA ASP A 145 14.20 13.40 29.52
C ASP A 145 15.64 13.90 29.39
N PHE A 146 16.63 13.01 29.56
CA PHE A 146 18.03 13.32 29.29
C PHE A 146 18.20 13.80 27.85
N ALA A 147 17.80 13.00 26.85
CA ALA A 147 17.98 13.33 25.43
C ALA A 147 17.27 14.62 24.99
N ARG A 148 16.21 15.02 25.69
CA ARG A 148 15.52 16.30 25.46
C ARG A 148 16.30 17.48 26.02
N ARG A 149 16.89 17.34 27.20
CA ARG A 149 17.51 18.43 27.98
C ARG A 149 19.01 18.58 27.76
N SER A 150 19.71 17.52 27.38
CA SER A 150 21.18 17.48 27.25
C SER A 150 21.73 18.15 25.98
N ARG A 151 20.87 18.81 25.18
CA ARG A 151 21.27 19.49 23.93
C ARG A 151 21.99 20.81 24.16
N THR A 152 21.87 21.42 25.34
CA THR A 152 22.42 22.75 25.64
C THR A 152 23.53 22.73 26.69
N HIS A 153 23.39 21.96 27.79
CA HIS A 153 24.45 21.77 28.78
C HIS A 153 24.46 20.32 29.29
N TYR A 154 25.65 19.71 29.34
CA TYR A 154 25.86 18.36 29.86
C TYR A 154 26.73 18.42 31.11
N ASP A 155 26.19 17.94 32.23
CA ASP A 155 26.91 17.68 33.47
C ASP A 155 26.86 16.17 33.78
N PRO A 156 28.00 15.45 33.72
CA PRO A 156 28.08 14.02 34.04
C PRO A 156 27.57 13.66 35.44
N HIS A 157 27.68 14.58 36.40
CA HIS A 157 27.31 14.37 37.80
C HIS A 157 25.88 14.80 38.13
N SER A 158 25.16 15.34 37.15
CA SER A 158 23.75 15.67 37.31
C SER A 158 22.90 14.41 37.56
N ALA A 159 21.85 14.54 38.38
CA ALA A 159 20.92 13.45 38.66
C ALA A 159 20.33 12.83 37.36
N LEU A 160 20.06 13.67 36.36
CA LEU A 160 19.53 13.24 35.07
C LEU A 160 20.53 12.38 34.28
N SER A 161 21.83 12.71 34.32
CA SER A 161 22.89 11.93 33.69
C SER A 161 23.04 10.56 34.38
N ILE A 162 23.05 10.54 35.71
CA ILE A 162 23.18 9.31 36.51
C ILE A 162 21.98 8.38 36.29
N GLU A 163 20.76 8.90 36.34
CA GLU A 163 19.55 8.12 36.09
C GLU A 163 19.45 7.64 34.64
N GLY A 164 19.81 8.48 33.68
CA GLY A 164 19.87 8.11 32.27
C GLY A 164 20.87 6.97 32.05
N MET A 165 22.06 7.07 32.63
CA MET A 165 23.09 6.02 32.55
C MET A 165 22.61 4.70 33.18
N ARG A 166 21.96 4.74 34.35
CA ARG A 166 21.39 3.55 35.00
C ARG A 166 20.35 2.83 34.13
N ASN A 167 19.65 3.57 33.27
CA ASN A 167 18.63 3.05 32.37
C ASN A 167 19.12 2.83 30.93
N LEU A 168 20.41 3.06 30.64
CA LEU A 168 20.94 3.00 29.28
C LEU A 168 20.73 1.62 28.66
N HIS A 169 21.05 0.55 29.39
CA HIS A 169 20.89 -0.81 28.89
C HIS A 169 19.43 -1.14 28.52
N ALA A 170 18.46 -0.62 29.29
CA ALA A 170 17.05 -0.77 28.97
C ALA A 170 16.68 0.01 27.69
N ALA A 171 17.27 1.17 27.46
CA ALA A 171 17.08 1.94 26.23
C ALA A 171 17.76 1.29 25.01
N GLU A 172 18.94 0.70 25.15
CA GLU A 172 19.57 -0.11 24.10
C GLU A 172 18.70 -1.31 23.73
N ASN A 173 18.11 -1.98 24.73
CA ASN A 173 17.19 -3.09 24.50
C ASN A 173 15.91 -2.66 23.76
N VAL A 174 15.43 -1.42 23.95
CA VAL A 174 14.32 -0.86 23.16
C VAL A 174 14.64 -0.85 21.66
N LEU A 175 15.89 -0.58 21.25
CA LEU A 175 16.29 -0.66 19.84
C LEU A 175 16.11 -2.06 19.27
N ILE A 176 16.53 -3.08 20.04
CA ILE A 176 16.42 -4.49 19.64
C ILE A 176 14.95 -4.90 19.54
N LEU A 177 14.13 -4.54 20.54
CA LEU A 177 12.70 -4.84 20.53
C LEU A 177 11.98 -4.17 19.37
N MET A 178 12.32 -2.91 19.07
CA MET A 178 11.74 -2.18 17.95
C MET A 178 12.17 -2.77 16.61
N GLN A 179 13.43 -3.19 16.47
CA GLN A 179 13.91 -3.88 15.26
C GLN A 179 13.17 -5.20 15.05
N ARG A 180 13.02 -6.02 16.09
CA ARG A 180 12.26 -7.29 16.04
C ARG A 180 10.82 -7.06 15.63
N LEU A 181 10.16 -6.07 16.22
CA LEU A 181 8.81 -5.67 15.84
C LEU A 181 8.74 -5.33 14.36
N VAL A 182 9.63 -4.48 13.86
CA VAL A 182 9.64 -4.06 12.45
C VAL A 182 9.85 -5.24 11.50
N ILE A 183 10.78 -6.15 11.82
CA ILE A 183 11.02 -7.37 11.02
C ILE A 183 9.75 -8.23 10.97
N GLN A 184 9.13 -8.49 12.12
CA GLN A 184 7.90 -9.26 12.20
C GLN A 184 6.77 -8.63 11.36
N LYS A 185 6.64 -7.31 11.37
CA LYS A 185 5.63 -6.61 10.56
C LYS A 185 5.93 -6.66 9.08
N LEU A 186 7.20 -6.56 8.67
CA LEU A 186 7.60 -6.73 7.27
C LEU A 186 7.24 -8.12 6.72
N GLU A 187 7.44 -9.18 7.51
CA GLU A 187 7.02 -10.54 7.11
C GLU A 187 5.50 -10.65 6.91
N GLY A 188 4.71 -9.98 7.77
CA GLY A 188 3.26 -9.90 7.62
C GLY A 188 2.84 -9.13 6.35
N ILE A 189 3.53 -8.01 6.06
CA ILE A 189 3.28 -7.19 4.87
C ILE A 189 3.59 -7.98 3.59
N GLU A 190 4.69 -8.73 3.56
CA GLU A 190 5.05 -9.57 2.42
C GLU A 190 3.97 -10.62 2.11
N LYS A 191 3.47 -11.31 3.15
CA LYS A 191 2.34 -12.25 3.01
C LYS A 191 1.08 -11.56 2.49
N TRP A 192 0.80 -10.34 2.97
CA TRP A 192 -0.34 -9.57 2.51
C TRP A 192 -0.20 -9.17 1.03
N GLN A 193 0.97 -8.67 0.60
CA GLN A 193 1.26 -8.34 -0.80
C GLN A 193 1.13 -9.55 -1.72
N ALA A 194 1.58 -10.73 -1.28
CA ALA A 194 1.39 -11.98 -2.01
C ALA A 194 -0.11 -12.32 -2.18
N LYS A 195 -0.91 -12.16 -1.12
CA LYS A 195 -2.38 -12.34 -1.21
C LYS A 195 -3.02 -11.32 -2.15
N LEU A 196 -2.64 -10.04 -2.06
CA LEU A 196 -3.15 -8.99 -2.93
C LEU A 196 -2.85 -9.25 -4.40
N THR A 197 -1.66 -9.79 -4.69
CA THR A 197 -1.28 -10.16 -6.06
C THR A 197 -2.15 -11.31 -6.58
N LYS A 198 -2.38 -12.35 -5.77
CA LYS A 198 -3.30 -13.45 -6.13
C LYS A 198 -4.74 -12.97 -6.36
N ASP A 199 -5.22 -12.04 -5.53
CA ASP A 199 -6.57 -11.50 -5.66
C ASP A 199 -6.73 -10.62 -6.90
N GLN A 200 -5.69 -9.86 -7.24
CA GLN A 200 -5.63 -9.08 -8.47
C GLN A 200 -5.71 -10.02 -9.69
N GLU A 201 -4.86 -11.04 -9.75
CA GLU A 201 -4.85 -12.03 -10.84
C GLU A 201 -6.18 -12.77 -10.95
N ALA A 202 -6.79 -13.15 -9.82
CA ALA A 202 -8.09 -13.80 -9.80
C ALA A 202 -9.21 -12.90 -10.36
N ALA A 203 -9.22 -11.62 -9.98
CA ALA A 203 -10.20 -10.65 -10.47
C ALA A 203 -10.00 -10.35 -11.97
N GLU A 204 -8.76 -10.22 -12.44
CA GLU A 204 -8.41 -10.04 -13.86
C GLU A 204 -8.83 -11.26 -14.70
N ASN A 205 -8.55 -12.47 -14.22
CA ASN A 205 -8.97 -13.69 -14.91
C ASN A 205 -10.50 -13.82 -14.98
N ALA A 206 -11.20 -13.51 -13.89
CA ALA A 206 -12.67 -13.52 -13.86
C ALA A 206 -13.26 -12.46 -14.81
N HIS A 207 -12.67 -11.26 -14.85
CA HIS A 207 -13.05 -10.22 -15.78
C HIS A 207 -12.90 -10.67 -17.24
N ALA A 208 -11.72 -11.18 -17.61
CA ALA A 208 -11.44 -11.65 -18.97
C ALA A 208 -12.40 -12.77 -19.40
N GLN A 209 -12.69 -13.73 -18.52
CA GLN A 209 -13.66 -14.80 -18.80
C GLN A 209 -15.07 -14.26 -19.06
N MET A 210 -15.51 -13.25 -18.30
CA MET A 210 -16.82 -12.64 -18.51
C MET A 210 -16.88 -11.80 -19.78
N GLU A 211 -15.80 -11.08 -20.12
CA GLU A 211 -15.69 -10.38 -21.40
C GLU A 211 -15.75 -11.33 -22.60
N THR A 212 -15.03 -12.46 -22.54
CA THR A 212 -15.10 -13.48 -23.60
C THR A 212 -16.53 -14.01 -23.77
N ARG A 213 -17.22 -14.33 -22.65
CA ARG A 213 -18.62 -14.77 -22.70
C ARG A 213 -19.56 -13.72 -23.28
N LEU A 214 -19.35 -12.44 -22.96
CA LEU A 214 -20.13 -11.35 -23.53
C LEU A 214 -19.89 -11.25 -25.05
N GLN A 215 -18.63 -11.30 -25.48
CA GLN A 215 -18.28 -11.29 -26.91
C GLN A 215 -18.91 -12.46 -27.67
N GLU A 216 -18.89 -13.67 -27.10
CA GLU A 216 -19.54 -14.85 -27.68
C GLU A 216 -21.06 -14.65 -27.84
N GLN A 217 -21.74 -14.14 -26.80
CA GLN A 217 -23.18 -13.88 -26.86
C GLN A 217 -23.55 -12.79 -27.85
N VAL A 218 -22.80 -11.69 -27.89
CA VAL A 218 -22.99 -10.62 -28.87
C VAL A 218 -22.77 -11.14 -30.30
N ALA A 219 -21.74 -11.97 -30.51
CA ALA A 219 -21.47 -12.57 -31.81
C ALA A 219 -22.59 -13.54 -32.27
N VAL A 220 -23.19 -14.30 -31.35
CA VAL A 220 -24.38 -15.13 -31.65
C VAL A 220 -25.57 -14.28 -32.03
N LEU A 221 -25.84 -13.21 -31.27
CA LEU A 221 -26.94 -12.27 -31.56
C LEU A 221 -26.76 -11.61 -32.93
N ALA A 222 -25.56 -11.10 -33.23
CA ALA A 222 -25.26 -10.50 -34.53
C ALA A 222 -25.49 -11.48 -35.69
N ARG A 223 -25.10 -12.75 -35.53
CA ARG A 223 -25.36 -13.79 -36.54
C ARG A 223 -26.84 -14.13 -36.70
N SER A 224 -27.64 -14.05 -35.62
CA SER A 224 -29.09 -14.32 -35.68
C SER A 224 -29.90 -13.20 -36.34
N VAL A 225 -29.35 -11.98 -36.40
CA VAL A 225 -29.99 -10.81 -37.02
C VAL A 225 -29.58 -10.64 -38.50
N SER A 226 -28.47 -11.23 -38.94
CA SER A 226 -28.02 -11.22 -40.35
C SER A 226 -28.67 -12.28 -41.26
N VAL A 227 -29.80 -12.87 -40.87
CA VAL A 227 -30.57 -13.83 -41.68
C VAL A 227 -31.88 -13.21 -42.14
#